data_AF-A0A0K2LE88-F1
#
_entry.id   AF-A0A0K2LE88-F1
#
_cell.length_a   1.000
_cell.length_b   1.000
_cell.length_c   1.000
_cell.angle_alpha   90.00
_cell.angle_beta   90.00
_cell.angle_gamma   90.00
#
_symmetry.space_group_name_H-M   'P 1'
#
loop_
_entity.id
_entity.type
_entity.pdbx_description
1 polymer ?
#
loop_
_entity_poly.entity_id
_entity_poly.type
_entity_poly.pdbx_seq_one_letter_code
_entity_poly.pdbx_strand_id
1 'polypeptide(L)' 'MKKLQLRFKTAEGHKKNLVLNYVKADLTPEEVKAGMAKISASKLFEQNTVQLFQEVLGASYIERIETKAL' A
#
# COMPACT_ATOMS: atom_id res chain seq x y z
N MET A 1 7.94 12.94 -7.36
CA MET A 1 6.50 12.84 -7.00
C MET A 1 6.35 12.02 -5.71
N LYS A 2 5.45 12.43 -4.81
CA LYS A 2 5.13 11.72 -3.56
C LYS A 2 4.17 10.57 -3.82
N LYS A 3 4.53 9.36 -3.44
CA LYS A 3 3.70 8.15 -3.56
C LYS A 3 3.30 7.67 -2.18
N LEU A 4 2.12 7.08 -2.04
CA LEU A 4 1.73 6.37 -0.82
C LEU A 4 1.92 4.87 -1.05
N GLN A 5 2.85 4.26 -0.32
CA GLN A 5 3.08 2.83 -0.34
C GLN A 5 2.39 2.19 0.86
N LEU A 6 1.43 1.31 0.58
CA LEU A 6 0.73 0.49 1.55
C LEU A 6 1.35 -0.91 1.54
N ARG A 7 1.67 -1.46 2.71
CA ARG A 7 2.33 -2.76 2.87
C ARG A 7 1.37 -3.74 3.50
N PHE A 8 1.26 -4.91 2.89
CA PHE A 8 0.41 -6.01 3.34
C PHE A 8 1.18 -7.34 3.36
N LYS A 9 0.64 -8.30 4.10
CA LYS A 9 0.98 -9.72 4.01
C LYS A 9 -0.09 -10.44 3.20
N THR A 10 0.31 -11.30 2.27
CA THR A 10 -0.61 -12.20 1.56
C THR A 10 -1.03 -13.36 2.46
N ALA A 11 -2.04 -14.12 2.04
CA ALA A 11 -2.45 -15.35 2.74
C ALA A 11 -1.34 -16.39 2.88
N GLU A 12 -0.42 -16.43 1.93
CA GLU A 12 0.76 -17.32 1.97
C GLU A 12 1.91 -16.76 2.80
N GLY A 13 1.75 -15.56 3.39
CA GLY A 13 2.76 -14.95 4.25
C GLY A 13 3.78 -14.07 3.55
N HIS A 14 3.68 -13.90 2.23
CA HIS A 14 4.56 -13.03 1.45
C HIS A 14 4.22 -11.54 1.66
N LYS A 15 5.22 -10.66 1.51
CA LYS A 15 4.99 -9.21 1.54
C LYS A 15 4.48 -8.74 0.18
N LYS A 16 3.39 -7.96 0.18
CA LYS A 16 2.83 -7.32 -1.00
C LYS A 16 2.70 -5.82 -0.76
N ASN A 17 3.15 -5.03 -1.74
CA ASN A 17 2.99 -3.58 -1.71
C ASN A 17 1.88 -3.15 -2.66
N LEU A 18 1.03 -2.22 -2.23
CA LEU A 18 0.11 -1.48 -3.06
C LEU A 18 0.58 -0.03 -3.09
N VAL A 19 0.99 0.45 -4.28
CA VAL A 19 1.57 1.79 -4.45
C VAL A 19 0.57 2.70 -5.16
N LEU A 20 0.19 3.78 -4.49
CA LEU A 20 -0.65 4.82 -5.04
C LEU A 20 0.25 5.96 -5.54
N ASN A 21 0.29 6.14 -6.87
CA ASN A 21 1.11 7.16 -7.51
C ASN A 21 0.54 8.59 -7.36
N TYR A 22 -0.78 8.69 -7.20
CA TYR A 22 -1.50 9.93 -7.00
C TYR A 22 -2.26 9.83 -5.68
N VAL A 23 -1.74 10.49 -4.67
CA VAL A 23 -2.36 10.54 -3.35
C VAL A 23 -2.62 11.99 -2.99
N LYS A 24 -3.76 12.27 -2.34
CA LYS A 24 -3.96 13.57 -1.71
C LYS A 24 -2.80 13.81 -0.73
N ALA A 25 -2.21 14.99 -0.78
CA ALA A 25 -0.98 15.29 -0.03
C ALA A 25 -1.16 15.16 1.49
N ASP A 26 -2.39 15.32 1.95
CA ASP A 26 -2.76 15.52 3.36
C ASP A 26 -3.58 14.37 3.97
N LEU A 27 -3.46 13.14 3.45
CA LEU A 27 -4.10 12.01 4.14
C LEU A 27 -3.46 11.80 5.51
N THR A 28 -4.31 11.82 6.53
CA THR A 28 -3.91 11.57 7.92
C THR A 28 -3.55 10.09 8.11
N PRO A 29 -2.73 9.75 9.12
CA PRO A 29 -2.42 8.35 9.44
C PRO A 29 -3.67 7.50 9.68
N GLU A 30 -4.72 8.10 10.28
CA GLU A 30 -5.99 7.42 10.58
C GLU A 30 -6.78 7.10 9.31
N GLU A 31 -6.85 8.03 8.36
CA GLU A 31 -7.50 7.80 7.07
C GLU A 31 -6.79 6.71 6.27
N VAL A 32 -5.46 6.72 6.27
CA VAL A 32 -4.65 5.68 5.61
C VAL A 32 -4.92 4.32 6.26
N LYS A 33 -4.89 4.24 7.59
CA LYS A 33 -5.18 3.00 8.33
C LYS A 33 -6.60 2.48 8.06
N ALA A 34 -7.59 3.37 8.06
CA ALA A 34 -8.98 3.02 7.76
C ALA A 34 -9.13 2.52 6.32
N GLY A 35 -8.46 3.14 5.35
CA GLY A 35 -8.43 2.68 3.95
C GLY A 35 -7.81 1.29 3.82
N MET A 36 -6.66 1.06 4.47
CA MET A 36 -6.01 -0.26 4.48
C MET A 36 -6.88 -1.35 5.10
N ALA A 37 -7.59 -1.04 6.19
CA ALA A 37 -8.52 -1.98 6.83
C ALA A 37 -9.69 -2.35 5.88
N LYS A 38 -10.24 -1.37 5.15
CA LYS A 38 -11.28 -1.62 4.15
C LYS A 38 -10.78 -2.50 3.00
N ILE A 39 -9.56 -2.28 2.52
CA ILE A 39 -8.94 -3.09 1.47
C ILE A 39 -8.82 -4.55 1.91
N SER A 40 -8.29 -4.79 3.11
CA SER A 40 -8.17 -6.14 3.68
C SER A 40 -9.53 -6.81 3.89
N ALA A 41 -10.49 -6.09 4.47
CA ALA A 41 -11.84 -6.60 4.70
C ALA A 41 -12.61 -6.92 3.42
N SER A 42 -12.30 -6.24 2.31
CA SER A 42 -13.01 -6.41 1.03
C SER A 42 -12.82 -7.81 0.44
N LYS A 43 -11.68 -8.46 0.68
CA LYS A 43 -11.28 -9.74 0.05
C LYS A 43 -11.38 -9.73 -1.49
N LEU A 44 -11.41 -8.55 -2.12
CA LEU A 44 -11.59 -8.39 -3.57
C LEU A 44 -10.31 -8.68 -4.36
N PHE A 45 -9.17 -8.67 -3.69
CA PHE A 45 -7.86 -8.73 -4.34
C PHE A 45 -7.24 -10.10 -4.12
N GLU A 46 -7.39 -10.93 -5.14
CA GLU A 46 -6.89 -12.29 -5.18
C GLU A 46 -6.12 -12.54 -6.48
N GLN A 47 -5.07 -13.35 -6.40
CA GLN A 47 -4.37 -13.86 -7.56
C GLN A 47 -4.11 -15.35 -7.35
N ASN A 48 -4.53 -16.20 -8.28
CA ASN A 48 -4.37 -17.66 -8.17
C ASN A 48 -4.91 -18.22 -6.83
N THR A 49 -6.08 -17.77 -6.36
CA THR A 49 -6.67 -18.19 -5.06
C THR A 49 -5.95 -17.66 -3.81
N VAL A 50 -4.96 -16.76 -3.98
CA VAL A 50 -4.21 -16.17 -2.87
C VAL A 50 -4.67 -14.75 -2.60
N GLN A 51 -5.20 -14.49 -1.40
CA GLN A 51 -5.53 -13.13 -0.97
C GLN A 51 -4.27 -12.28 -0.85
N LEU A 52 -4.22 -11.19 -1.62
CA LEU A 52 -3.03 -10.37 -1.77
C LEU A 52 -2.83 -9.38 -0.62
N PHE A 53 -3.91 -8.94 0.01
CA PHE A 53 -3.92 -7.87 1.01
C PHE A 53 -4.55 -8.34 2.33
N GLN A 54 -4.08 -9.46 2.88
CA GLN A 54 -4.72 -10.08 4.05
C GLN A 54 -4.40 -9.34 5.37
N GLU A 55 -3.13 -9.15 5.70
CA GLU A 55 -2.71 -8.47 6.94
C GLU A 55 -2.09 -7.10 6.63
N VAL A 56 -2.43 -6.09 7.42
CA VAL A 56 -1.85 -4.73 7.30
C VAL A 56 -0.50 -4.69 8.02
N LEU A 57 0.57 -4.41 7.28
CA LEU A 57 1.92 -4.29 7.84
C LEU A 57 2.34 -2.82 8.08
N GLY A 58 1.70 -1.87 7.39
CA GLY A 58 1.93 -0.44 7.58
C GLY A 58 1.95 0.34 6.27
N ALA A 59 2.20 1.64 6.36
CA ALA A 59 2.24 2.54 5.21
C ALA A 59 3.42 3.51 5.29
N SER A 60 3.86 4.00 4.14
CA SER A 60 4.92 5.01 4.06
C SER A 60 4.71 5.92 2.86
N TYR A 61 4.94 7.22 3.05
CA TYR A 61 5.08 8.14 1.94
C TYR A 61 6.50 8.01 1.37
N ILE A 62 6.58 7.78 0.06
CA ILE A 62 7.84 7.61 -0.66
C ILE A 62 8.01 8.77 -1.62
N GLU A 63 9.11 9.48 -1.47
CA GLU A 63 9.53 10.54 -2.38
C GLU A 63 10.72 10.06 -3.20
N ARG A 64 10.57 10.10 -4.52
CA ARG A 64 11.69 9.84 -5.44
C ARG A 64 12.36 11.17 -5.75
N ILE A 65 13.65 11.24 -5.44
CA ILE A 65 14.55 12.31 -5.87
C ILE A 65 15.35 11.75 -7.05
N GLU A 66 15.29 12.43 -8.19
CA GLU A 66 16.05 12.07 -9.39
C GLU A 66 17.18 13.08 -9.55
N THR A 67 18.42 12.61 -9.49
CA THR A 67 19.62 13.45 -9.66
C THR A 67 20.30 13.04 -10.95
N LYS A 68 20.46 13.99 -11.87
CA LYS A 68 21.16 13.78 -13.14
C LYS A 68 22.65 13.53 -12.86
N ALA A 69 23.17 12.40 -13.33
CA ALA A 69 24.56 12.01 -13.12
C ALA A 69 25.55 12.56 -14.17
N LEU A 70 25.05 13.01 -15.34
CA LEU A 70 25.81 13.53 -16.48
C LEU A 70 25.01 14.62 -17.18
#